data_AF-A0A5E5B4N5-F1
#
_entry.id   AF-A0A5E5B4N5-F1
#
_cell.length_a   1.000
_cell.length_b   1.000
_cell.length_c   1.000
_cell.angle_alpha   90.00
_cell.angle_beta   90.00
_cell.angle_gamma   90.00
#
_symmetry.space_group_name_H-M   'P 1'
#
loop_
_entity.id
_entity.type
_entity.pdbx_description
1 polymer ?
#
loop_
_entity_poly.entity_id
_entity_poly.type
_entity_poly.pdbx_seq_one_letter_code
_entity_poly.pdbx_strand_id
1 'polypeptide(L)'
;MQVNNFLVHSDFDHHRHDTLIGDATGRAGVLPEAGPQGIFGAVVGHDGSGASLPDIGPYDFSGATRVTDAMPMGSTGAAIRMSLTLRADMPQYVVKACPSAGHAAQAWLASRLFGAVGLATPTAVLARGCSQAFDGTLDPARVYLATTFLSRYQDLGDWLESDDAWRVFEGKPGVDGLDVGGLQQARDDAMAAGRQMAGLVASNGVPFHALSGEAAKGYADALARRNAMRYRLCHALPDVYQCALERHYVAALWLGNGNPCNVFMENIGVWRDKNDLPYAMSLDFDAADFTNTPAANALADLSQFHCGDHYAPLVRRLKGLTGEASSKTVHDELKNPVDVRALAAEMAYRLGRISAQNIRPWAQSAHAVARAGDAACGASPGAAAACCEPDALVSRMLARRDHLVERLGGTWAAQIWAHMYDTRARAVDARQEPFLCAGQR
;
A
#
# COMPACT_ATOMS: atom_id res chain seq x y z
N MET A 1 35.50 -39.93 17.05
CA MET A 1 35.95 -39.88 18.46
C MET A 1 35.25 -38.69 19.09
N GLN A 2 34.28 -38.95 19.96
CA GLN A 2 33.52 -37.95 20.72
C GLN A 2 34.43 -37.25 21.72
N VAL A 3 34.22 -35.95 21.96
CA VAL A 3 34.29 -35.36 23.30
C VAL A 3 33.20 -34.28 23.40
N ASN A 4 32.12 -34.63 24.11
CA ASN A 4 31.23 -33.68 24.76
C ASN A 4 31.97 -32.99 25.92
N ASN A 5 31.65 -31.74 26.21
CA ASN A 5 31.56 -31.28 27.60
C ASN A 5 30.45 -30.24 27.71
N PHE A 6 29.48 -30.57 28.56
CA PHE A 6 28.33 -29.79 28.98
C PHE A 6 28.64 -29.15 30.35
N LEU A 7 27.77 -28.18 30.71
CA LEU A 7 27.48 -27.64 32.05
C LEU A 7 28.38 -26.54 32.61
N VAL A 8 27.79 -25.35 32.74
CA VAL A 8 27.44 -24.82 34.08
C VAL A 8 26.02 -24.27 34.02
N HIS A 9 25.14 -24.87 34.82
CA HIS A 9 23.84 -24.33 35.22
C HIS A 9 24.03 -23.16 36.18
N SER A 10 23.17 -22.16 36.07
CA SER A 10 22.73 -21.41 37.24
C SER A 10 21.24 -21.12 37.08
N ASP A 11 20.45 -22.10 37.55
CA ASP A 11 19.09 -21.88 38.02
C ASP A 11 19.15 -21.08 39.32
N PHE A 12 18.35 -20.02 39.41
CA PHE A 12 17.74 -19.61 40.66
C PHE A 12 16.24 -19.51 40.45
N ASP A 13 15.55 -20.30 41.26
CA ASP A 13 14.15 -20.66 41.22
C ASP A 13 13.13 -19.52 41.43
N HIS A 14 11.91 -19.88 41.05
CA HIS A 14 10.63 -19.19 41.14
C HIS A 14 10.27 -18.58 42.51
N HIS A 15 9.61 -17.41 42.48
CA HIS A 15 8.20 -17.20 42.87
C HIS A 15 7.89 -15.72 43.14
N ARG A 16 7.02 -15.10 42.33
CA ARG A 16 5.80 -14.42 42.82
C ARG A 16 4.93 -13.89 41.70
N HIS A 17 3.66 -14.27 41.80
CA HIS A 17 2.51 -13.72 41.10
C HIS A 17 2.28 -12.22 41.39
N ASP A 18 1.63 -11.60 40.41
CA ASP A 18 0.79 -10.40 40.45
C ASP A 18 1.45 -9.07 40.81
N THR A 19 1.60 -8.18 39.83
CA THR A 19 0.70 -7.01 39.74
C THR A 19 0.69 -6.42 38.32
N LEU A 20 -0.47 -6.50 37.67
CA LEU A 20 -0.90 -5.58 36.61
C LEU A 20 -1.05 -4.18 37.19
N ILE A 21 -0.09 -3.29 36.98
CA ILE A 21 -0.32 -1.83 37.00
C ILE A 21 0.50 -1.21 35.88
N GLY A 22 -0.19 -0.54 34.97
CA GLY A 22 0.38 0.08 33.79
C GLY A 22 1.32 1.23 34.11
N ASP A 23 2.22 1.48 33.16
CA ASP A 23 2.66 2.82 32.84
C ASP A 23 2.71 2.94 31.32
N ALA A 24 1.61 3.47 30.78
CA ALA A 24 1.50 3.91 29.40
C ALA A 24 2.15 5.30 29.25
N THR A 25 3.42 5.44 29.62
CA THR A 25 4.25 6.59 29.22
C THR A 25 5.72 6.16 29.13
N GLY A 26 6.37 6.39 27.99
CA GLY A 26 7.84 6.49 27.97
C GLY A 26 8.66 5.27 27.55
N ARG A 27 8.39 4.68 26.39
CA ARG A 27 9.50 4.20 25.54
C ARG A 27 9.32 4.78 24.15
N ALA A 28 10.17 5.75 23.80
CA ALA A 28 10.43 6.04 22.39
C ALA A 28 10.92 4.72 21.79
N GLY A 29 10.12 4.13 20.90
CA GLY A 29 10.54 2.93 20.19
C GLY A 29 11.85 3.24 19.48
N VAL A 30 12.86 2.39 19.66
CA VAL A 30 14.08 2.46 18.87
C VAL A 30 13.66 2.27 17.41
N LEU A 31 14.14 3.15 16.53
CA LEU A 31 13.84 3.08 15.09
C LEU A 31 14.09 1.66 14.58
N PRO A 32 13.29 1.15 13.62
CA PRO A 32 13.42 -0.22 13.13
C PRO A 32 14.88 -0.56 12.74
N GLU A 33 15.60 0.40 12.19
CA GLU A 33 16.99 0.27 11.71
C GLU A 33 18.06 0.23 12.80
N ALA A 34 17.72 0.63 14.04
CA ALA A 34 18.64 0.63 15.17
C ALA A 34 18.62 -0.69 15.97
N GLY A 35 17.86 -1.70 15.52
CA GLY A 35 17.96 -3.08 15.99
C GLY A 35 19.07 -3.88 15.29
N PRO A 36 19.50 -5.04 15.85
CA PRO A 36 20.59 -5.87 15.31
C PRO A 36 20.34 -6.48 13.91
N GLN A 37 19.19 -6.20 13.29
CA GLN A 37 18.77 -6.73 11.98
C GLN A 37 18.53 -5.61 10.94
N GLY A 38 18.98 -4.37 11.21
CA GLY A 38 18.64 -3.17 10.45
C GLY A 38 18.82 -3.27 8.93
N ILE A 39 17.70 -3.20 8.21
CA ILE A 39 17.34 -2.33 7.07
C ILE A 39 15.91 -2.78 6.66
N PHE A 40 14.89 -1.96 6.87
CA PHE A 40 13.51 -2.33 6.52
C PHE A 40 13.10 -1.72 5.18
N GLY A 41 13.20 -2.52 4.10
CA GLY A 41 12.77 -2.14 2.76
C GLY A 41 11.26 -2.28 2.53
N ALA A 42 10.90 -2.74 1.33
CA ALA A 42 9.51 -3.00 0.95
C ALA A 42 8.88 -4.13 1.79
N VAL A 43 7.70 -3.88 2.32
CA VAL A 43 6.73 -4.81 2.89
C VAL A 43 6.08 -5.59 1.74
N VAL A 44 6.88 -6.35 0.99
CA VAL A 44 6.38 -7.44 0.12
C VAL A 44 6.61 -8.75 0.86
N GLY A 45 6.09 -8.86 2.07
CA GLY A 45 6.66 -9.83 3.00
C GLY A 45 8.14 -9.56 3.16
N HIS A 46 8.49 -8.36 3.64
CA HIS A 46 9.83 -8.10 4.17
C HIS A 46 10.93 -8.11 3.09
N ASP A 47 12.02 -7.37 3.28
CA ASP A 47 13.18 -7.33 2.37
C ASP A 47 13.91 -8.69 2.19
N GLY A 48 13.28 -9.78 2.65
CA GLY A 48 13.80 -11.13 2.73
C GLY A 48 14.72 -11.37 3.93
N SER A 49 14.77 -10.45 4.92
CA SER A 49 15.74 -10.52 6.03
C SER A 49 15.33 -11.30 7.28
N GLY A 50 14.08 -11.74 7.42
CA GLY A 50 13.56 -12.46 8.61
C GLY A 50 13.19 -11.61 9.87
N ALA A 51 13.54 -10.31 9.94
CA ALA A 51 13.09 -9.32 10.91
C ALA A 51 11.56 -9.06 11.07
N SER A 52 11.12 -8.93 12.32
CA SER A 52 9.73 -8.61 12.69
C SER A 52 9.28 -7.25 12.15
N LEU A 53 7.98 -7.13 11.83
CA LEU A 53 7.37 -5.85 11.48
C LEU A 53 7.53 -4.86 12.65
N PRO A 54 7.85 -3.59 12.40
CA PRO A 54 7.93 -2.61 13.46
C PRO A 54 6.56 -2.31 14.05
N ASP A 55 6.55 -1.96 15.33
CA ASP A 55 5.37 -1.44 16.02
C ASP A 55 4.84 -0.17 15.35
N ILE A 56 3.65 0.25 15.75
CA ILE A 56 2.99 1.43 15.19
C ILE A 56 3.77 2.74 15.43
N GLY A 57 4.53 2.85 16.52
CA GLY A 57 5.15 4.12 16.98
C GLY A 57 4.24 4.90 17.94
N PRO A 58 4.35 6.24 18.03
CA PRO A 58 5.16 7.11 17.19
C PRO A 58 6.64 7.11 17.55
N TYR A 59 7.50 6.97 16.53
CA TYR A 59 8.95 7.05 16.63
C TYR A 59 9.42 8.51 16.66
N ASP A 60 10.52 8.77 17.38
CA ASP A 60 11.07 10.11 17.50
C ASP A 60 11.90 10.48 16.26
N PHE A 61 11.40 11.43 15.48
CA PHE A 61 12.05 12.00 14.29
C PHE A 61 12.58 13.43 14.57
N SER A 62 12.76 13.83 15.82
CA SER A 62 13.28 15.17 16.17
C SER A 62 14.68 15.46 15.60
N GLY A 63 15.51 14.42 15.42
CA GLY A 63 16.80 14.52 14.74
C GLY A 63 16.75 14.46 13.21
N ALA A 64 15.56 14.32 12.61
CA ALA A 64 15.42 14.15 11.17
C ALA A 64 15.71 15.46 10.42
N THR A 65 16.43 15.35 9.31
CA THR A 65 16.68 16.47 8.39
C THR A 65 15.95 16.25 7.08
N ARG A 66 15.33 17.30 6.55
CA ARG A 66 14.75 17.30 5.20
C ARG A 66 15.86 17.14 4.16
N VAL A 67 15.65 16.27 3.18
CA VAL A 67 16.59 16.14 2.07
C VAL A 67 16.33 17.26 1.06
N THR A 68 17.27 18.20 0.96
CA THR A 68 17.10 19.48 0.26
C THR A 68 17.01 19.38 -1.26
N ASP A 69 17.67 18.39 -1.86
CA ASP A 69 17.69 18.19 -3.33
C ASP A 69 16.62 17.21 -3.81
N ALA A 70 15.70 16.81 -2.94
CA ALA A 70 14.58 15.93 -3.31
C ALA A 70 13.40 16.76 -3.80
N MET A 71 12.88 16.43 -4.98
CA MET A 71 11.58 16.93 -5.42
C MET A 71 10.50 16.51 -4.39
N PRO A 72 9.55 17.38 -4.05
CA PRO A 72 8.39 17.00 -3.22
C PRO A 72 7.73 15.74 -3.79
N MET A 73 7.41 14.78 -2.92
CA MET A 73 6.79 13.53 -3.33
C MET A 73 5.27 13.62 -3.14
N GLY A 74 4.54 12.96 -4.06
CA GLY A 74 3.11 13.12 -4.20
C GLY A 74 2.76 14.42 -4.91
N SER A 75 1.78 14.36 -5.79
CA SER A 75 1.35 15.45 -6.66
C SER A 75 1.07 16.76 -5.92
N THR A 76 0.61 16.73 -4.68
CA THR A 76 0.31 17.91 -3.84
C THR A 76 1.50 18.44 -3.05
N GLY A 77 2.66 17.77 -3.09
CA GLY A 77 3.80 18.09 -2.21
C GLY A 77 3.52 17.80 -0.72
N ALA A 78 2.49 16.99 -0.43
CA ALA A 78 2.09 16.65 0.93
C ALA A 78 3.03 15.65 1.63
N ALA A 79 4.02 15.10 0.92
CA ALA A 79 5.05 14.26 1.47
C ALA A 79 6.45 14.79 1.14
N ILE A 80 7.37 14.63 2.10
CA ILE A 80 8.77 15.03 1.94
C ILE A 80 9.72 13.90 2.30
N ARG A 81 10.91 13.94 1.69
CA ARG A 81 11.99 13.01 2.03
C ARG A 81 12.76 13.52 3.24
N MET A 82 12.88 12.68 4.26
CA MET A 82 13.67 12.93 5.46
C MET A 82 14.75 11.87 5.62
N SER A 83 15.85 12.25 6.28
CA SER A 83 16.86 11.31 6.76
C SER A 83 17.07 11.52 8.26
N LEU A 84 17.24 10.42 9.00
CA LEU A 84 17.42 10.43 10.46
C LEU A 84 18.88 10.68 10.88
N THR A 85 19.82 10.66 9.93
CA THR A 85 21.23 10.99 10.16
C THR A 85 21.82 11.66 8.91
N LEU A 86 22.85 12.49 9.07
CA LEU A 86 23.50 13.21 7.97
C LEU A 86 24.36 12.33 7.04
N ARG A 87 24.27 10.99 7.14
CA ARG A 87 25.09 10.08 6.33
C ARG A 87 24.30 9.54 5.14
N ALA A 88 24.93 9.54 3.97
CA ALA A 88 24.31 9.18 2.69
C ALA A 88 23.91 7.70 2.56
N ASP A 89 24.45 6.82 3.42
CA ASP A 89 24.22 5.38 3.47
C ASP A 89 23.08 4.98 4.42
N MET A 90 22.49 5.96 5.13
CA MET A 90 21.44 5.69 6.11
C MET A 90 20.05 5.79 5.50
N PRO A 91 19.07 5.06 6.06
CA PRO A 91 17.77 4.94 5.43
C PRO A 91 17.02 6.27 5.45
N GLN A 92 16.28 6.49 4.36
CA GLN A 92 15.48 7.68 4.15
C GLN A 92 14.02 7.31 4.28
N TYR A 93 13.21 8.29 4.68
CA TYR A 93 11.78 8.13 4.90
C TYR A 93 11.03 9.12 4.03
N VAL A 94 9.94 8.67 3.44
CA VAL A 94 8.89 9.53 2.90
C VAL A 94 7.93 9.81 4.05
N VAL A 95 7.90 11.06 4.50
CA VAL A 95 7.08 11.51 5.63
C VAL A 95 5.93 12.32 5.07
N LYS A 96 4.71 11.98 5.49
CA LYS A 96 3.46 12.61 5.07
C LYS A 96 2.71 13.18 6.27
N ALA A 97 2.20 14.38 6.12
CA ALA A 97 1.29 14.96 7.11
C ALA A 97 -0.11 14.37 6.97
N CYS A 98 -0.67 13.89 8.09
CA CYS A 98 -2.05 13.44 8.15
C CYS A 98 -2.94 14.52 8.81
N PRO A 99 -4.25 14.57 8.51
CA PRO A 99 -5.17 15.52 9.13
C PRO A 99 -5.28 15.38 10.66
N SER A 100 -5.10 14.16 11.18
CA SER A 100 -5.07 13.88 12.62
C SER A 100 -4.29 12.60 12.91
N ALA A 101 -3.96 12.36 14.19
CA ALA A 101 -3.36 11.11 14.64
C ALA A 101 -4.25 9.89 14.32
N GLY A 102 -5.58 10.04 14.39
CA GLY A 102 -6.52 8.99 13.97
C GLY A 102 -6.40 8.64 12.49
N HIS A 103 -6.30 9.65 11.61
CA HIS A 103 -6.06 9.41 10.18
C HIS A 103 -4.71 8.73 9.94
N ALA A 104 -3.66 9.15 10.64
CA ALA A 104 -2.34 8.52 10.53
C ALA A 104 -2.38 7.05 10.97
N ALA A 105 -3.04 6.76 12.10
CA ALA A 105 -3.22 5.40 12.62
C ALA A 105 -4.05 4.52 11.67
N GLN A 106 -5.07 5.09 11.02
CA GLN A 106 -5.89 4.41 10.02
C GLN A 106 -5.11 4.07 8.75
N ALA A 107 -4.32 5.02 8.22
CA ALA A 107 -3.45 4.77 7.08
C ALA A 107 -2.37 3.72 7.41
N TRP A 108 -1.79 3.76 8.61
CA TRP A 108 -0.88 2.71 9.09
C TRP A 108 -1.58 1.35 9.16
N LEU A 109 -2.78 1.26 9.74
CA LEU A 109 -3.54 0.02 9.84
C LEU A 109 -3.83 -0.55 8.44
N ALA A 110 -4.29 0.29 7.51
CA ALA A 110 -4.52 -0.09 6.13
C ALA A 110 -3.24 -0.66 5.47
N SER A 111 -2.07 -0.05 5.72
CA SER A 111 -0.80 -0.59 5.20
C SER A 111 -0.47 -1.99 5.74
N ARG A 112 -0.72 -2.26 7.03
CA ARG A 112 -0.48 -3.57 7.66
C ARG A 112 -1.40 -4.63 7.08
N LEU A 113 -2.67 -4.28 6.92
CA LEU A 113 -3.67 -5.15 6.33
C LEU A 113 -3.40 -5.42 4.85
N PHE A 114 -2.96 -4.42 4.10
CA PHE A 114 -2.51 -4.60 2.72
C PHE A 114 -1.36 -5.62 2.63
N GLY A 115 -0.36 -5.47 3.51
CA GLY A 115 0.72 -6.45 3.65
C GLY A 115 0.21 -7.85 4.03
N ALA A 116 -0.83 -7.95 4.86
CA ALA A 116 -1.46 -9.21 5.22
C ALA A 116 -2.14 -9.94 4.05
N VAL A 117 -2.42 -9.28 2.93
CA VAL A 117 -2.85 -9.91 1.66
C VAL A 117 -1.66 -10.54 0.90
N GLY A 118 -0.43 -10.28 1.35
CA GLY A 118 0.82 -10.74 0.72
C GLY A 118 1.20 -9.93 -0.53
N LEU A 119 0.80 -8.65 -0.56
CA LEU A 119 1.11 -7.68 -1.61
C LEU A 119 2.13 -6.63 -1.13
N ALA A 120 2.78 -5.98 -2.08
CA ALA A 120 3.86 -5.05 -1.82
C ALA A 120 3.39 -3.67 -1.35
N THR A 121 3.87 -3.23 -0.20
CA THR A 121 3.76 -1.85 0.31
C THR A 121 5.09 -1.46 0.98
N PRO A 122 5.45 -0.21 1.24
CA PRO A 122 6.61 0.12 2.06
C PRO A 122 6.35 -0.10 3.54
N THR A 123 7.42 -0.12 4.33
CA THR A 123 7.28 -0.22 5.79
C THR A 123 6.77 1.10 6.34
N ALA A 124 5.50 1.11 6.77
CA ALA A 124 4.91 2.26 7.44
C ALA A 124 5.12 2.21 8.95
N VAL A 125 5.41 3.37 9.53
CA VAL A 125 5.45 3.66 10.96
C VAL A 125 4.86 5.06 11.21
N LEU A 126 4.46 5.36 12.43
CA LEU A 126 4.10 6.71 12.83
C LEU A 126 5.32 7.45 13.36
N ALA A 127 5.43 8.74 13.07
CA ALA A 127 6.53 9.59 13.47
C ALA A 127 6.04 10.85 14.20
N ARG A 128 6.86 11.38 15.10
CA ARG A 128 6.63 12.65 15.80
C ARG A 128 7.89 13.50 15.87
N GLY A 129 7.74 14.78 16.23
CA GLY A 129 8.87 15.68 16.49
C GLY A 129 9.55 16.23 15.24
N CYS A 130 9.05 15.94 14.03
CA CYS A 130 9.66 16.36 12.77
C CYS A 130 8.99 17.57 12.11
N SER A 131 8.09 18.29 12.80
CA SER A 131 7.38 19.46 12.25
C SER A 131 8.31 20.56 11.74
N GLN A 132 9.40 20.82 12.47
CA GLN A 132 10.39 21.82 12.07
C GLN A 132 11.06 21.45 10.73
N ALA A 133 11.36 20.16 10.53
CA ALA A 133 11.93 19.66 9.27
C ALA A 133 10.89 19.55 8.15
N PHE A 134 9.62 19.33 8.50
CA PHE A 134 8.52 19.16 7.58
C PHE A 134 8.09 20.48 6.92
N ASP A 135 7.61 21.43 7.73
CA ASP A 135 7.04 22.70 7.29
C ASP A 135 7.53 23.91 8.10
N GLY A 136 8.51 23.72 8.99
CA GLY A 136 9.06 24.79 9.81
C GLY A 136 8.22 25.16 11.02
N THR A 137 7.14 24.43 11.30
CA THR A 137 6.30 24.63 12.49
C THR A 137 6.85 23.89 13.71
N LEU A 138 6.45 24.35 14.91
CA LEU A 138 6.76 23.68 16.18
C LEU A 138 5.49 23.08 16.77
N ASP A 139 5.16 21.86 16.35
CA ASP A 139 4.05 21.08 16.89
C ASP A 139 4.53 19.69 17.36
N PRO A 140 4.90 19.54 18.65
CA PRO A 140 5.41 18.28 19.17
C PRO A 140 4.32 17.20 19.30
N ALA A 141 3.04 17.57 19.25
CA ALA A 141 1.91 16.63 19.35
C ALA A 141 1.49 16.05 17.99
N ARG A 142 1.91 16.70 16.89
CA ARG A 142 1.59 16.24 15.53
C ARG A 142 2.22 14.90 15.22
N VAL A 143 1.38 14.00 14.72
CA VAL A 143 1.75 12.67 14.26
C VAL A 143 1.76 12.64 12.73
N TYR A 144 2.81 12.05 12.18
CA TYR A 144 3.04 11.88 10.74
C TYR A 144 3.02 10.40 10.38
N LEU A 145 2.64 10.09 9.15
CA LEU A 145 2.89 8.77 8.56
C LEU A 145 4.27 8.79 7.90
N ALA A 146 5.13 7.85 8.25
CA ALA A 146 6.45 7.70 7.65
C ALA A 146 6.57 6.32 6.99
N THR A 147 7.01 6.29 5.75
CA THR A 147 7.29 5.07 5.00
C THR A 147 8.74 5.03 4.55
N THR A 148 9.35 3.85 4.49
CA THR A 148 10.72 3.73 3.94
C THR A 148 10.75 4.27 2.50
N PHE A 149 11.71 5.14 2.20
CA PHE A 149 11.99 5.58 0.84
C PHE A 149 12.66 4.46 0.04
N LEU A 150 12.09 4.15 -1.13
CA LEU A 150 12.58 3.12 -2.03
C LEU A 150 13.10 3.78 -3.32
N SER A 151 14.41 3.89 -3.47
CA SER A 151 15.05 4.63 -4.58
C SER A 151 14.75 4.08 -5.99
N ARG A 152 14.30 2.83 -6.09
CA ARG A 152 13.89 2.17 -7.35
C ARG A 152 12.38 2.11 -7.56
N TYR A 153 11.60 2.77 -6.70
CA TYR A 153 10.17 2.90 -6.89
C TYR A 153 9.87 4.02 -7.89
N GLN A 154 8.95 3.75 -8.81
CA GLN A 154 8.42 4.73 -9.75
C GLN A 154 6.89 4.63 -9.77
N ASP A 155 6.23 5.78 -9.68
CA ASP A 155 4.76 5.89 -9.83
C ASP A 155 4.30 5.26 -11.13
N LEU A 156 3.14 4.58 -11.14
CA LEU A 156 2.66 3.84 -12.32
C LEU A 156 2.50 4.77 -13.52
N GLY A 157 1.99 5.99 -13.30
CA GLY A 157 1.81 6.98 -14.36
C GLY A 157 3.11 7.34 -15.07
N ASP A 158 4.19 7.54 -14.30
CA ASP A 158 5.49 7.90 -14.85
C ASP A 158 6.23 6.67 -15.39
N TRP A 159 6.05 5.51 -14.76
CA TRP A 159 6.60 4.24 -15.26
C TRP A 159 6.05 3.90 -16.64
N LEU A 160 4.74 4.08 -16.88
CA LEU A 160 4.11 3.86 -18.19
C LEU A 160 4.72 4.71 -19.32
N GLU A 161 5.29 5.87 -19.00
CA GLU A 161 5.93 6.78 -19.95
C GLU A 161 7.44 6.51 -20.11
N SER A 162 8.02 5.62 -19.30
CA SER A 162 9.45 5.33 -19.23
C SER A 162 9.92 4.34 -20.29
N ASP A 163 11.24 4.30 -20.51
CA ASP A 163 11.87 3.28 -21.35
C ASP A 163 11.73 1.87 -20.76
N ASP A 164 11.58 1.75 -19.44
CA ASP A 164 11.39 0.48 -18.76
C ASP A 164 10.06 -0.17 -19.14
N ALA A 165 8.96 0.60 -19.14
CA ALA A 165 7.68 0.11 -19.65
C ALA A 165 7.75 -0.15 -21.17
N TRP A 166 8.51 0.64 -21.92
CA TRP A 166 8.68 0.43 -23.35
C TRP A 166 9.32 -0.92 -23.68
N ARG A 167 10.36 -1.32 -22.94
CA ARG A 167 10.97 -2.67 -23.08
C ARG A 167 9.98 -3.80 -22.79
N VAL A 168 8.99 -3.57 -21.92
CA VAL A 168 7.91 -4.52 -21.65
C VAL A 168 6.93 -4.62 -22.83
N PHE A 169 6.63 -3.52 -23.51
CA PHE A 169 5.79 -3.52 -24.71
C PHE A 169 6.49 -4.15 -25.91
N GLU A 170 7.77 -3.83 -26.16
CA GLU A 170 8.57 -4.39 -27.25
C GLU A 170 8.87 -5.89 -27.06
N GLY A 171 9.14 -6.29 -25.82
CA GLY A 171 9.44 -7.67 -25.43
C GLY A 171 8.25 -8.62 -25.48
N LYS A 172 7.20 -8.31 -26.25
CA LYS A 172 5.99 -9.12 -26.47
C LYS A 172 6.07 -9.76 -27.86
N PRO A 173 6.77 -10.90 -28.07
CA PRO A 173 6.78 -11.56 -29.36
C PRO A 173 5.40 -12.15 -29.63
N GLY A 174 4.85 -11.92 -30.83
CA GLY A 174 3.81 -12.77 -31.38
C GLY A 174 2.37 -12.52 -30.90
N VAL A 175 2.01 -11.33 -30.43
CA VAL A 175 0.59 -10.94 -30.40
C VAL A 175 0.25 -10.26 -31.73
N ASP A 176 -0.36 -11.01 -32.64
CA ASP A 176 -1.02 -10.44 -33.82
C ASP A 176 -1.93 -9.29 -33.36
N GLY A 177 -1.66 -8.06 -33.85
CA GLY A 177 -2.52 -6.89 -33.61
C GLY A 177 -2.12 -5.94 -32.47
N LEU A 178 -0.94 -6.06 -31.85
CA LEU A 178 -0.44 -4.98 -30.99
C LEU A 178 0.00 -3.78 -31.86
N ASP A 179 -0.71 -2.67 -31.79
CA ASP A 179 -0.37 -1.43 -32.50
C ASP A 179 0.81 -0.71 -31.82
N VAL A 180 2.02 -1.24 -32.02
CA VAL A 180 3.26 -0.69 -31.46
C VAL A 180 3.43 0.78 -31.85
N GLY A 181 3.12 1.14 -33.09
CA GLY A 181 3.18 2.53 -33.56
C GLY A 181 2.22 3.45 -32.82
N GLY A 182 0.97 3.02 -32.64
CA GLY A 182 -0.02 3.77 -31.86
C GLY A 182 0.28 3.84 -30.36
N LEU A 183 0.96 2.84 -29.78
CA LEU A 183 1.43 2.89 -28.39
C LEU A 183 2.62 3.84 -28.23
N GLN A 184 3.56 3.86 -29.18
CA GLN A 184 4.64 4.83 -29.19
C GLN A 184 4.08 6.26 -29.31
N GLN A 185 3.12 6.49 -30.21
CA GLN A 185 2.46 7.79 -30.32
C GLN A 185 1.73 8.18 -29.01
N ALA A 186 1.02 7.25 -28.38
CA ALA A 186 0.36 7.50 -27.10
C ALA A 186 1.36 7.88 -26.00
N ARG A 187 2.53 7.21 -25.96
CA ARG A 187 3.63 7.54 -25.05
C ARG A 187 4.15 8.96 -25.30
N ASP A 188 4.42 9.30 -26.55
CA ASP A 188 4.95 10.63 -26.93
C ASP A 188 3.94 11.75 -26.61
N ASP A 189 2.65 11.50 -26.86
CA ASP A 189 1.56 12.42 -26.54
C ASP A 189 1.38 12.60 -25.02
N ALA A 190 1.51 11.53 -24.23
CA ALA A 190 1.48 11.60 -22.77
C ALA A 190 2.63 12.47 -22.24
N MET A 191 3.86 12.24 -22.73
CA MET A 191 5.03 13.03 -22.36
C MET A 191 4.89 14.50 -22.79
N ALA A 192 4.32 14.76 -23.98
CA ALA A 192 4.07 16.12 -24.46
C ALA A 192 3.05 16.85 -23.58
N ALA A 193 1.97 16.19 -23.19
CA ALA A 193 0.99 16.73 -22.24
C ALA A 193 1.62 17.00 -20.86
N GLY A 194 2.49 16.10 -20.38
CA GLY A 194 3.28 16.31 -19.15
C GLY A 194 4.18 17.55 -19.23
N ARG A 195 4.88 17.76 -20.36
CA ARG A 195 5.68 18.98 -20.59
C ARG A 195 4.81 20.25 -20.61
N GLN A 196 3.61 20.18 -21.18
CA GLN A 196 2.66 21.29 -21.17
C GLN A 196 2.21 21.64 -19.74
N MET A 197 1.85 20.64 -18.93
CA MET A 197 1.50 20.81 -17.53
C MET A 197 2.64 21.47 -16.74
N ALA A 198 3.88 20.99 -16.90
CA ALA A 198 5.05 21.56 -16.26
C ALA A 198 5.33 23.01 -16.72
N GLY A 199 5.17 23.30 -18.01
CA GLY A 199 5.31 24.64 -18.58
C GLY A 199 4.29 25.64 -18.02
N LEU A 200 3.05 25.20 -17.77
CA LEU A 200 2.01 26.04 -17.14
C LEU A 200 2.35 26.37 -15.68
N VAL A 201 2.81 25.39 -14.91
CA VAL A 201 3.29 25.62 -13.53
C VAL A 201 4.48 26.58 -13.51
N ALA A 202 5.48 26.34 -14.38
CA ALA A 202 6.68 27.16 -14.44
C ALA A 202 6.41 28.61 -14.87
N SER A 203 5.56 28.82 -15.88
CA SER A 203 5.22 30.17 -16.38
C SER A 203 4.39 31.00 -15.40
N ASN A 204 3.62 30.37 -14.51
CA ASN A 204 2.82 31.06 -13.51
C ASN A 204 3.52 31.16 -12.14
N GLY A 205 4.59 30.41 -11.90
CA GLY A 205 5.36 30.46 -10.66
C GLY A 205 4.62 29.97 -9.41
N VAL A 206 3.53 29.22 -9.59
CA VAL A 206 2.68 28.69 -8.51
C VAL A 206 2.43 27.20 -8.71
N PRO A 207 2.21 26.41 -7.63
CA PRO A 207 1.90 24.99 -7.76
C PRO A 207 0.57 24.77 -8.50
N PHE A 208 0.39 23.58 -9.09
CA PHE A 208 -0.76 23.29 -9.96
C PHE A 208 -2.12 23.52 -9.28
N HIS A 209 -2.25 23.24 -7.99
CA HIS A 209 -3.49 23.42 -7.21
C HIS A 209 -3.81 24.90 -6.95
N ALA A 210 -2.87 25.81 -7.18
CA ALA A 210 -3.04 27.25 -7.06
C ALA A 210 -3.21 27.94 -8.42
N LEU A 211 -3.18 27.19 -9.54
CA LEU A 211 -3.48 27.75 -10.86
C LEU A 211 -4.94 28.25 -10.89
N SER A 212 -5.19 29.29 -11.68
CA SER A 212 -6.52 29.86 -11.87
C SER A 212 -6.76 30.29 -13.32
N GLY A 213 -8.02 30.56 -13.68
CA GLY A 213 -8.41 31.02 -15.01
C GLY A 213 -7.98 30.09 -16.15
N GLU A 214 -7.47 30.67 -17.23
CA GLU A 214 -7.02 29.92 -18.42
C GLU A 214 -5.87 28.96 -18.13
N ALA A 215 -4.98 29.28 -17.17
CA ALA A 215 -3.88 28.40 -16.80
C ALA A 215 -4.38 27.12 -16.13
N ALA A 216 -5.36 27.24 -15.22
CA ALA A 216 -6.00 26.08 -14.59
C ALA A 216 -6.74 25.21 -15.62
N LYS A 217 -7.49 25.84 -16.53
CA LYS A 217 -8.20 25.14 -17.60
C LYS A 217 -7.23 24.41 -18.54
N GLY A 218 -6.18 25.09 -18.99
CA GLY A 218 -5.14 24.49 -19.82
C GLY A 218 -4.43 23.32 -19.14
N TYR A 219 -4.20 23.39 -17.82
CA TYR A 219 -3.63 22.30 -17.05
C TYR A 219 -4.59 21.10 -16.98
N ALA A 220 -5.87 21.34 -16.68
CA ALA A 220 -6.89 20.30 -16.63
C ALA A 220 -7.05 19.59 -17.98
N ASP A 221 -7.08 20.35 -19.09
CA ASP A 221 -7.17 19.79 -20.45
C ASP A 221 -5.93 18.94 -20.79
N ALA A 222 -4.73 19.40 -20.40
CA ALA A 222 -3.50 18.64 -20.60
C ALA A 222 -3.48 17.36 -19.74
N LEU A 223 -3.91 17.44 -18.49
CA LEU A 223 -4.03 16.29 -17.58
C LEU A 223 -5.00 15.25 -18.13
N ALA A 224 -6.17 15.67 -18.62
CA ALA A 224 -7.15 14.79 -19.24
C ALA A 224 -6.57 14.05 -20.47
N ARG A 225 -5.84 14.77 -21.35
CA ARG A 225 -5.13 14.16 -22.49
C ARG A 225 -4.06 13.15 -22.04
N ARG A 226 -3.23 13.52 -21.06
CA ARG A 226 -2.19 12.64 -20.50
C ARG A 226 -2.81 11.35 -19.97
N ASN A 227 -3.90 11.44 -19.22
CA ASN A 227 -4.56 10.28 -18.62
C ASN A 227 -5.29 9.41 -19.65
N ALA A 228 -5.86 9.99 -20.70
CA ALA A 228 -6.38 9.21 -21.83
C ALA A 228 -5.28 8.38 -22.52
N MET A 229 -4.07 8.92 -22.65
CA MET A 229 -2.94 8.18 -23.24
C MET A 229 -2.37 7.13 -22.28
N ARG A 230 -2.18 7.47 -21.00
CA ARG A 230 -1.79 6.51 -19.95
C ARG A 230 -2.78 5.34 -19.83
N TYR A 231 -4.07 5.59 -20.00
CA TYR A 231 -5.09 4.55 -20.06
C TYR A 231 -4.83 3.55 -21.18
N ARG A 232 -4.52 4.03 -22.39
CA ARG A 232 -4.17 3.16 -23.54
C ARG A 232 -2.92 2.33 -23.26
N LEU A 233 -1.86 2.97 -22.74
CA LEU A 233 -0.60 2.30 -22.39
C LEU A 233 -0.81 1.24 -21.31
N CYS A 234 -1.55 1.57 -20.25
CA CYS A 234 -1.84 0.65 -19.16
C CYS A 234 -2.66 -0.55 -19.66
N HIS A 235 -3.58 -0.37 -20.61
CA HIS A 235 -4.32 -1.50 -21.21
C HIS A 235 -3.49 -2.39 -22.12
N ALA A 236 -2.39 -1.89 -22.67
CA ALA A 236 -1.49 -2.67 -23.50
C ALA A 236 -0.51 -3.55 -22.70
N LEU A 237 -0.43 -3.35 -21.38
CA LEU A 237 0.48 -4.10 -20.53
C LEU A 237 0.22 -5.61 -20.61
N PRO A 238 1.28 -6.46 -20.55
CA PRO A 238 1.13 -7.91 -20.47
C PRO A 238 0.30 -8.35 -19.27
N ASP A 239 -0.34 -9.52 -19.38
CA ASP A 239 -1.25 -10.05 -18.36
C ASP A 239 -0.61 -10.15 -16.97
N VAL A 240 0.70 -10.39 -16.88
CA VAL A 240 1.42 -10.44 -15.59
C VAL A 240 1.31 -9.11 -14.84
N TYR A 241 1.44 -7.98 -15.55
CA TYR A 241 1.28 -6.64 -14.98
C TYR A 241 -0.19 -6.32 -14.71
N GLN A 242 -1.10 -6.67 -15.62
CA GLN A 242 -2.55 -6.51 -15.39
C GLN A 242 -2.98 -7.24 -14.13
N CYS A 243 -2.58 -8.50 -13.99
CA CYS A 243 -2.85 -9.30 -12.81
C CYS A 243 -2.24 -8.68 -11.54
N ALA A 244 -1.04 -8.10 -11.61
CA ALA A 244 -0.47 -7.42 -10.44
C ALA A 244 -1.33 -6.22 -10.02
N LEU A 245 -1.72 -5.39 -10.98
CA LEU A 245 -2.57 -4.23 -10.75
C LEU A 245 -3.96 -4.61 -10.21
N GLU A 246 -4.57 -5.68 -10.74
CA GLU A 246 -5.85 -6.22 -10.29
C GLU A 246 -5.81 -6.76 -8.86
N ARG A 247 -4.69 -7.39 -8.44
CA ARG A 247 -4.51 -7.81 -7.03
C ARG A 247 -4.53 -6.59 -6.10
N HIS A 248 -3.83 -5.53 -6.46
CA HIS A 248 -3.79 -4.28 -5.68
C HIS A 248 -5.17 -3.62 -5.63
N TYR A 249 -5.91 -3.64 -6.75
CA TYR A 249 -7.29 -3.17 -6.81
C TYR A 249 -8.22 -3.94 -5.87
N VAL A 250 -8.20 -5.27 -5.90
CA VAL A 250 -9.04 -6.11 -5.02
C VAL A 250 -8.67 -5.90 -3.55
N ALA A 251 -7.40 -5.74 -3.22
CA ALA A 251 -6.98 -5.38 -1.86
C ALA A 251 -7.49 -3.98 -1.45
N ALA A 252 -7.45 -2.98 -2.35
CA ALA A 252 -8.01 -1.66 -2.10
C ALA A 252 -9.53 -1.72 -1.85
N LEU A 253 -10.26 -2.58 -2.57
CA LEU A 253 -11.69 -2.83 -2.32
C LEU A 253 -11.98 -3.41 -0.95
N TRP A 254 -11.10 -4.24 -0.41
CA TRP A 254 -11.25 -4.76 0.95
C TRP A 254 -10.98 -3.69 2.00
N LEU A 255 -9.98 -2.84 1.79
CA LEU A 255 -9.60 -1.77 2.71
C LEU A 255 -10.50 -0.53 2.61
N GLY A 256 -11.29 -0.43 1.54
CA GLY A 256 -12.02 0.80 1.20
C GLY A 256 -11.10 1.94 0.88
N ASN A 257 -9.91 1.65 0.35
CA ASN A 257 -9.03 2.66 -0.16
C ASN A 257 -9.61 3.18 -1.48
N GLY A 258 -10.31 4.31 -1.42
CA GLY A 258 -11.04 4.91 -2.54
C GLY A 258 -10.17 5.62 -3.57
N ASN A 259 -8.84 5.56 -3.45
CA ASN A 259 -7.94 6.26 -4.37
C ASN A 259 -6.64 5.49 -4.70
N PRO A 260 -6.66 4.19 -5.03
CA PRO A 260 -5.44 3.41 -5.28
C PRO A 260 -4.75 3.82 -6.58
N CYS A 261 -5.47 4.46 -7.51
CA CYS A 261 -4.93 5.10 -8.70
C CYS A 261 -5.54 6.49 -8.81
N ASN A 262 -4.91 7.45 -8.17
CA ASN A 262 -5.33 8.84 -8.26
C ASN A 262 -5.13 9.39 -9.68
N VAL A 263 -5.50 10.66 -9.85
CA VAL A 263 -5.42 11.37 -11.13
C VAL A 263 -4.01 11.38 -11.77
N PHE A 264 -2.97 11.12 -10.97
CA PHE A 264 -1.58 11.04 -11.41
C PHE A 264 -1.03 9.61 -11.50
N MET A 265 -1.80 8.62 -11.03
CA MET A 265 -1.42 7.20 -10.92
C MET A 265 -0.17 7.00 -10.07
N GLU A 266 -0.09 7.69 -8.92
CA GLU A 266 1.07 7.67 -8.00
C GLU A 266 0.86 6.77 -6.75
N ASN A 267 -0.38 6.33 -6.49
CA ASN A 267 -0.68 5.52 -5.31
C ASN A 267 -0.41 4.01 -5.52
N ILE A 268 -0.21 3.62 -6.79
CA ILE A 268 0.36 2.36 -7.22
C ILE A 268 1.54 2.69 -8.14
N GLY A 269 2.62 1.93 -8.04
CA GLY A 269 3.78 2.07 -8.91
C GLY A 269 4.52 0.75 -9.10
N VAL A 270 5.65 0.84 -9.77
CA VAL A 270 6.56 -0.29 -10.00
C VAL A 270 7.81 -0.08 -9.16
N TRP A 271 8.14 -1.09 -8.36
CA TRP A 271 9.37 -1.17 -7.61
C TRP A 271 10.21 -2.32 -8.13
N ARG A 272 11.51 -2.10 -8.31
CA ARG A 272 12.47 -3.16 -8.66
C ARG A 272 13.17 -3.67 -7.42
N ASP A 273 13.13 -5.00 -7.23
CA ASP A 273 13.83 -5.64 -6.11
C ASP A 273 15.36 -5.63 -6.31
N LYS A 274 16.09 -6.29 -5.40
CA LYS A 274 17.55 -6.41 -5.46
C LYS A 274 18.06 -7.16 -6.69
N ASN A 275 17.23 -8.02 -7.27
CA ASN A 275 17.51 -8.79 -8.50
C ASN A 275 17.00 -8.08 -9.75
N ASP A 276 16.56 -6.83 -9.63
CA ASP A 276 15.99 -6.00 -10.70
C ASP A 276 14.64 -6.49 -11.24
N LEU A 277 13.94 -7.36 -10.50
CA LEU A 277 12.62 -7.84 -10.88
C LEU A 277 11.55 -6.80 -10.53
N PRO A 278 10.64 -6.45 -11.48
CA PRO A 278 9.59 -5.46 -11.24
C PRO A 278 8.43 -6.05 -10.43
N TYR A 279 7.97 -5.29 -9.45
CA TYR A 279 6.80 -5.57 -8.62
C TYR A 279 5.86 -4.37 -8.61
N ALA A 280 4.56 -4.60 -8.76
CA ALA A 280 3.57 -3.58 -8.43
C ALA A 280 3.62 -3.32 -6.92
N MET A 281 3.50 -2.06 -6.50
CA MET A 281 3.58 -1.63 -5.11
C MET A 281 2.58 -0.51 -4.84
N SER A 282 1.87 -0.58 -3.71
CA SER A 282 0.97 0.48 -3.25
C SER A 282 1.59 1.25 -2.09
N LEU A 283 1.50 2.59 -2.11
CA LEU A 283 2.14 3.45 -1.10
C LEU A 283 1.14 4.20 -0.22
N ASP A 284 0.04 4.65 -0.79
CA ASP A 284 -0.88 5.60 -0.15
C ASP A 284 -2.20 4.94 0.27
N PHE A 285 -2.52 5.09 1.55
CA PHE A 285 -3.72 4.55 2.19
C PHE A 285 -4.54 5.63 2.89
N ASP A 286 -4.29 6.91 2.61
CA ASP A 286 -5.03 8.01 3.23
C ASP A 286 -6.53 7.99 2.93
N ALA A 287 -6.90 7.45 1.77
CA ALA A 287 -8.30 7.29 1.36
C ALA A 287 -8.91 5.96 1.83
N ALA A 288 -8.25 5.20 2.71
CA ALA A 288 -8.81 3.99 3.29
C ALA A 288 -9.98 4.33 4.22
N ASP A 289 -11.12 3.69 4.00
CA ASP A 289 -12.32 3.81 4.82
C ASP A 289 -12.92 2.42 5.11
N PHE A 290 -12.90 2.03 6.38
CA PHE A 290 -13.37 0.74 6.87
C PHE A 290 -14.86 0.71 7.21
N THR A 291 -15.61 1.78 6.94
CA THR A 291 -17.03 1.88 7.30
C THR A 291 -17.97 1.32 6.23
N ASN A 292 -17.62 1.48 4.96
CA ASN A 292 -18.49 1.16 3.84
C ASN A 292 -18.30 -0.28 3.32
N THR A 293 -19.40 -0.99 3.10
CA THR A 293 -19.40 -2.27 2.39
C THR A 293 -19.15 -2.03 0.90
N PRO A 294 -18.38 -2.89 0.20
CA PRO A 294 -18.22 -2.78 -1.24
C PRO A 294 -19.59 -2.79 -1.93
N ALA A 295 -19.78 -1.88 -2.90
CA ALA A 295 -21.00 -1.85 -3.69
C ALA A 295 -21.23 -3.21 -4.39
N ALA A 296 -22.49 -3.55 -4.68
CA ALA A 296 -22.82 -4.83 -5.32
C ALA A 296 -22.12 -5.03 -6.67
N ASN A 297 -21.79 -3.92 -7.34
CA ASN A 297 -21.06 -3.85 -8.59
C ASN A 297 -19.59 -3.46 -8.39
N ALA A 298 -19.01 -3.48 -7.19
CA ALA A 298 -17.65 -2.98 -6.91
C ALA A 298 -16.52 -3.63 -7.72
N LEU A 299 -16.70 -4.85 -8.24
CA LEU A 299 -15.73 -5.49 -9.15
C LEU A 299 -15.85 -4.98 -10.61
N ALA A 300 -16.92 -4.25 -10.93
CA ALA A 300 -17.29 -3.77 -12.27
C ALA A 300 -17.56 -2.25 -12.34
N ASP A 301 -17.84 -1.60 -11.22
CA ASP A 301 -18.19 -0.18 -11.06
C ASP A 301 -17.15 0.52 -10.18
N LEU A 302 -16.66 1.61 -10.72
CA LEU A 302 -15.58 2.42 -10.19
C LEU A 302 -16.06 3.76 -9.65
N SER A 303 -17.37 3.99 -9.62
CA SER A 303 -17.98 5.17 -9.00
C SER A 303 -17.55 5.37 -7.53
N GLN A 304 -17.18 4.28 -6.84
CA GLN A 304 -16.62 4.29 -5.48
C GLN A 304 -15.18 4.84 -5.38
N PHE A 305 -14.48 4.99 -6.50
CA PHE A 305 -13.19 5.67 -6.57
C PHE A 305 -13.45 7.08 -7.07
N HIS A 306 -13.51 8.04 -6.13
CA HIS A 306 -13.91 9.42 -6.37
C HIS A 306 -12.88 10.21 -7.20
N CYS A 307 -12.66 9.84 -8.46
CA CYS A 307 -11.76 10.53 -9.38
C CYS A 307 -12.19 10.40 -10.86
N GLY A 308 -13.48 10.53 -11.18
CA GLY A 308 -13.98 10.78 -12.56
C GLY A 308 -13.92 9.62 -13.57
N ASP A 309 -14.60 9.79 -14.71
CA ASP A 309 -14.95 8.74 -15.70
C ASP A 309 -13.76 8.11 -16.49
N HIS A 310 -12.50 8.40 -16.15
CA HIS A 310 -11.34 8.15 -17.01
C HIS A 310 -10.17 7.37 -16.38
N TYR A 311 -10.31 6.82 -15.16
CA TYR A 311 -9.17 6.23 -14.39
C TYR A 311 -9.25 4.73 -14.15
N ALA A 312 -9.86 4.01 -15.09
CA ALA A 312 -10.22 2.60 -14.95
C ALA A 312 -9.32 1.56 -15.64
N PRO A 313 -7.99 1.75 -15.84
CA PRO A 313 -7.25 0.81 -16.68
C PRO A 313 -7.18 -0.62 -16.11
N LEU A 314 -7.40 -0.79 -14.80
CA LEU A 314 -7.20 -2.07 -14.08
C LEU A 314 -8.41 -3.03 -14.11
N VAL A 315 -9.62 -2.54 -14.41
CA VAL A 315 -10.87 -3.20 -13.94
C VAL A 315 -11.59 -3.98 -15.02
N ARG A 316 -11.24 -3.76 -16.29
CA ARG A 316 -11.97 -4.33 -17.43
C ARG A 316 -12.03 -5.86 -17.41
N ARG A 317 -11.00 -6.51 -16.87
CA ARG A 317 -10.91 -7.97 -16.81
C ARG A 317 -11.81 -8.54 -15.71
N LEU A 318 -11.75 -7.99 -14.49
CA LEU A 318 -12.63 -8.38 -13.37
C LEU A 318 -14.12 -8.14 -13.64
N LYS A 319 -14.47 -7.16 -14.48
CA LYS A 319 -15.85 -6.93 -14.95
C LYS A 319 -16.47 -8.18 -15.63
N GLY A 320 -15.66 -9.04 -16.24
CA GLY A 320 -16.11 -10.27 -16.89
C GLY A 320 -16.41 -11.42 -15.93
N LEU A 321 -16.14 -11.26 -14.62
CA LEU A 321 -16.34 -12.30 -13.62
C LEU A 321 -17.84 -12.53 -13.35
N THR A 322 -18.41 -13.58 -13.93
CA THR A 322 -19.80 -13.98 -13.67
C THR A 322 -19.89 -14.91 -12.46
N GLY A 323 -20.87 -14.67 -11.58
CA GLY A 323 -21.07 -15.47 -10.36
C GLY A 323 -21.77 -16.82 -10.57
N GLU A 324 -22.41 -17.03 -11.73
CA GLU A 324 -23.31 -18.16 -11.99
C GLU A 324 -22.70 -19.24 -12.91
N ALA A 325 -21.38 -19.43 -12.87
CA ALA A 325 -20.71 -20.44 -13.68
C ALA A 325 -20.79 -21.83 -13.04
N SER A 326 -20.99 -22.88 -13.85
CA SER A 326 -20.96 -24.27 -13.37
C SER A 326 -19.57 -24.64 -12.82
N SER A 327 -19.48 -25.56 -11.86
CA SER A 327 -18.19 -25.99 -11.28
C SER A 327 -17.20 -26.52 -12.34
N LYS A 328 -17.71 -27.15 -13.42
CA LYS A 328 -16.88 -27.60 -14.54
C LYS A 328 -16.27 -26.41 -15.31
N THR A 329 -17.10 -25.42 -15.63
CA THR A 329 -16.69 -24.18 -16.30
C THR A 329 -15.64 -23.44 -15.47
N VAL A 330 -15.88 -23.28 -14.17
CA VAL A 330 -14.92 -22.63 -13.27
C VAL A 330 -13.60 -23.40 -13.21
N HIS A 331 -13.63 -24.73 -13.12
CA HIS A 331 -12.41 -25.54 -13.12
C HIS A 331 -11.60 -25.41 -14.42
N ASP A 332 -12.26 -25.34 -15.57
CA ASP A 332 -11.60 -25.13 -16.86
C ASP A 332 -10.97 -23.72 -16.97
N GLU A 333 -11.68 -22.67 -16.54
CA GLU A 333 -11.15 -21.30 -16.47
C GLU A 333 -9.94 -21.19 -15.52
N LEU A 334 -9.96 -21.92 -14.40
CA LEU A 334 -8.85 -21.94 -13.44
C LEU A 334 -7.55 -22.53 -14.01
N LYS A 335 -7.59 -23.27 -15.13
CA LYS A 335 -6.38 -23.85 -15.75
C LYS A 335 -5.45 -22.81 -16.36
N ASN A 336 -5.96 -21.61 -16.68
CA ASN A 336 -5.13 -20.52 -17.15
C ASN A 336 -4.72 -19.63 -15.95
N PRO A 337 -3.44 -19.67 -15.51
CA PRO A 337 -2.99 -18.99 -14.29
C PRO A 337 -2.98 -17.46 -14.37
N VAL A 338 -3.12 -16.91 -15.58
CA VAL A 338 -3.21 -15.46 -15.77
C VAL A 338 -4.64 -15.01 -16.05
N ASP A 339 -5.62 -15.91 -16.14
CA ASP A 339 -7.01 -15.53 -16.39
C ASP A 339 -7.70 -14.93 -15.15
N VAL A 340 -8.77 -14.18 -15.40
CA VAL A 340 -9.55 -13.43 -14.40
C VAL A 340 -10.06 -14.33 -13.29
N ARG A 341 -10.52 -15.54 -13.62
CA ARG A 341 -11.03 -16.49 -12.63
C ARG A 341 -9.92 -17.01 -11.72
N ALA A 342 -8.75 -17.31 -12.27
CA ALA A 342 -7.59 -17.75 -11.49
C ALA A 342 -7.09 -16.64 -10.57
N LEU A 343 -7.06 -15.38 -11.03
CA LEU A 343 -6.73 -14.24 -10.19
C LEU A 343 -7.78 -14.00 -9.09
N ALA A 344 -9.07 -14.10 -9.42
CA ALA A 344 -10.13 -13.94 -8.43
C ALA A 344 -10.02 -15.01 -7.33
N ALA A 345 -9.82 -16.27 -7.72
CA ALA A 345 -9.60 -17.37 -6.77
C ALA A 345 -8.32 -17.21 -5.94
N GLU A 346 -7.23 -16.71 -6.53
CA GLU A 346 -6.00 -16.35 -5.79
C GLU A 346 -6.30 -15.28 -4.72
N MET A 347 -7.03 -14.22 -5.08
CA MET A 347 -7.36 -13.15 -4.13
C MET A 347 -8.34 -13.63 -3.06
N ALA A 348 -9.31 -14.48 -3.40
CA ALA A 348 -10.18 -15.14 -2.43
C ALA A 348 -9.37 -16.00 -1.45
N TYR A 349 -8.36 -16.73 -1.94
CA TYR A 349 -7.45 -17.51 -1.12
C TYR A 349 -6.65 -16.62 -0.15
N ARG A 350 -6.04 -15.54 -0.65
CA ARG A 350 -5.28 -14.57 0.17
C ARG A 350 -6.15 -13.96 1.27
N LEU A 351 -7.34 -13.47 0.91
CA LEU A 351 -8.25 -12.83 1.84
C LEU A 351 -8.80 -13.82 2.88
N GLY A 352 -9.24 -15.01 2.45
CA GLY A 352 -9.84 -16.01 3.32
C GLY A 352 -8.94 -16.51 4.45
N ARG A 353 -7.61 -16.32 4.33
CA ARG A 353 -6.62 -16.67 5.37
C ARG A 353 -6.53 -15.66 6.51
N ILE A 354 -7.00 -14.42 6.31
CA ILE A 354 -6.86 -13.35 7.30
C ILE A 354 -7.99 -13.45 8.32
N SER A 355 -7.71 -13.80 9.57
CA SER A 355 -8.69 -13.97 10.65
C SER A 355 -8.79 -12.77 11.61
N ALA A 356 -9.80 -12.80 12.49
CA ALA A 356 -9.95 -11.83 13.58
C ALA A 356 -8.71 -11.72 14.47
N GLN A 357 -8.05 -12.85 14.74
CA GLN A 357 -6.87 -12.90 15.60
C GLN A 357 -5.67 -12.17 14.97
N ASN A 358 -5.61 -12.13 13.63
CA ASN A 358 -4.56 -11.42 12.92
C ASN A 358 -4.79 -9.90 12.93
N ILE A 359 -6.05 -9.46 12.81
CA ILE A 359 -6.40 -8.03 12.71
C ILE A 359 -6.41 -7.34 14.09
N ARG A 360 -6.89 -8.05 15.13
CA ARG A 360 -7.18 -7.44 16.44
C ARG A 360 -5.99 -6.68 17.05
N PRO A 361 -4.76 -7.22 17.08
CA PRO A 361 -3.62 -6.50 17.67
C PRO A 361 -3.37 -5.15 16.98
N TRP A 362 -3.40 -5.11 15.65
CA TRP A 362 -3.19 -3.86 14.91
C TRP A 362 -4.35 -2.87 15.09
N ALA A 363 -5.59 -3.37 15.14
CA ALA A 363 -6.76 -2.53 15.41
C ALA A 363 -6.67 -1.88 16.81
N GLN A 364 -6.20 -2.63 17.81
CA GLN A 364 -5.97 -2.12 19.16
C GLN A 364 -4.85 -1.06 19.19
N SER A 365 -3.72 -1.31 18.53
CA SER A 365 -2.63 -0.34 18.42
C SER A 365 -3.06 0.96 17.73
N ALA A 366 -3.78 0.86 16.61
CA ALA A 366 -4.28 2.02 15.88
C ALA A 366 -5.28 2.83 16.73
N HIS A 367 -6.20 2.15 17.42
CA HIS A 367 -7.16 2.78 18.32
C HIS A 367 -6.46 3.49 19.49
N ALA A 368 -5.46 2.88 20.10
CA ALA A 368 -4.70 3.48 21.21
C ALA A 368 -4.00 4.79 20.78
N VAL A 369 -3.36 4.80 19.61
CA VAL A 369 -2.72 6.03 19.08
C VAL A 369 -3.75 7.11 18.80
N ALA A 370 -4.87 6.75 18.18
CA ALA A 370 -5.90 7.73 17.86
C ALA A 370 -6.50 8.36 19.13
N ARG A 371 -6.77 7.56 20.17
CA ARG A 371 -7.24 8.03 21.48
C ARG A 371 -6.23 8.94 22.17
N ALA A 372 -4.93 8.60 22.10
CA ALA A 372 -3.88 9.45 22.66
C ALA A 372 -3.76 10.80 21.93
N GLY A 373 -3.92 10.80 20.60
CA GLY A 373 -3.95 12.03 19.80
C GLY A 373 -5.14 12.94 20.14
N ASP A 374 -6.35 12.37 20.29
CA ASP A 374 -7.54 13.13 20.69
C ASP A 374 -7.36 13.81 22.06
N ALA A 375 -6.77 13.10 23.01
CA ALA A 375 -6.47 13.62 24.34
C ALA A 375 -5.45 14.77 24.29
N ALA A 376 -4.42 14.67 23.44
CA ALA A 376 -3.40 15.71 23.28
C ALA A 376 -3.97 17.00 22.65
N CYS A 377 -4.99 16.88 21.80
CA CYS A 377 -5.67 18.02 21.16
C CYS A 377 -6.78 18.65 22.02
N GLY A 378 -7.03 18.14 23.25
CA GLY A 378 -8.09 18.64 24.12
C GLY A 378 -9.50 18.42 23.57
N ALA A 379 -9.68 17.46 22.66
CA ALA A 379 -10.99 17.17 22.07
C ALA A 379 -11.92 16.56 23.12
N SER A 380 -13.17 17.02 23.17
CA SER A 380 -14.19 16.44 24.06
C SER A 380 -14.41 14.95 23.73
N PRO A 381 -14.62 14.06 24.72
CA PRO A 381 -14.84 12.63 24.50
C PRO A 381 -16.00 12.29 23.53
N GLY A 382 -16.88 13.23 23.20
CA GLY A 382 -17.94 13.09 22.20
C GLY A 382 -17.55 13.43 20.75
N ALA A 383 -16.41 14.08 20.51
CA ALA A 383 -15.86 14.30 19.16
C ALA A 383 -15.05 13.08 18.65
N ALA A 384 -14.71 12.16 19.56
CA ALA A 384 -13.95 10.93 19.33
C ALA A 384 -14.78 9.79 18.68
N ALA A 385 -15.90 10.11 18.01
CA ALA A 385 -16.77 9.12 17.37
C ALA A 385 -16.20 8.54 16.06
N ALA A 386 -15.05 9.03 15.58
CA ALA A 386 -14.42 8.54 14.35
C ALA A 386 -13.60 7.25 14.56
N CYS A 387 -13.13 6.97 15.77
CA CYS A 387 -12.37 5.76 16.07
C CYS A 387 -13.32 4.67 16.55
N CYS A 388 -13.81 3.87 15.62
CA CYS A 388 -14.61 2.70 15.99
C CYS A 388 -13.85 1.79 16.95
N GLU A 389 -14.55 1.26 17.95
CA GLU A 389 -14.01 0.27 18.87
C GLU A 389 -13.33 -0.88 18.11
N PRO A 390 -12.15 -1.37 18.56
CA PRO A 390 -11.37 -2.35 17.82
C PRO A 390 -12.17 -3.58 17.39
N ASP A 391 -13.02 -4.14 18.26
CA ASP A 391 -13.81 -5.33 17.93
C ASP A 391 -14.92 -5.04 16.91
N ALA A 392 -15.52 -3.84 16.94
CA ALA A 392 -16.49 -3.42 15.93
C ALA A 392 -15.82 -3.21 14.57
N LEU A 393 -14.63 -2.61 14.56
CA LEU A 393 -13.81 -2.48 13.36
C LEU A 393 -13.43 -3.84 12.78
N VAL A 394 -12.89 -4.76 13.60
CA VAL A 394 -12.53 -6.13 13.19
C VAL A 394 -13.73 -6.85 12.58
N SER A 395 -14.90 -6.76 13.22
CA SER A 395 -16.13 -7.39 12.73
C SER A 395 -16.54 -6.88 11.35
N ARG A 396 -16.50 -5.56 11.12
CA ARG A 396 -16.79 -4.96 9.81
C ARG A 396 -15.78 -5.37 8.75
N MET A 397 -14.49 -5.39 9.10
CA MET A 397 -13.42 -5.80 8.20
C MET A 397 -13.56 -7.26 7.74
N LEU A 398 -13.99 -8.15 8.64
CA LEU A 398 -14.24 -9.56 8.32
C LEU A 398 -15.51 -9.72 7.48
N ALA A 399 -16.59 -9.01 7.81
CA ALA A 399 -17.80 -9.02 6.99
C ALA A 399 -17.52 -8.55 5.55
N ARG A 400 -16.69 -7.50 5.40
CA ARG A 400 -16.23 -7.00 4.11
C ARG A 400 -15.34 -7.99 3.36
N ARG A 401 -14.40 -8.63 4.06
CA ARG A 401 -13.56 -9.72 3.52
C ARG A 401 -14.44 -10.84 2.98
N ASP A 402 -15.40 -11.31 3.77
CA ASP A 402 -16.26 -12.44 3.43
C ASP A 402 -17.15 -12.14 2.23
N HIS A 403 -17.74 -10.94 2.21
CA HIS A 403 -18.50 -10.48 1.05
C HIS A 403 -17.63 -10.47 -0.23
N LEU A 404 -16.39 -9.99 -0.13
CA LEU A 404 -15.48 -9.95 -1.27
C LEU A 404 -15.04 -11.36 -1.70
N VAL A 405 -14.75 -12.26 -0.76
CA VAL A 405 -14.40 -13.66 -1.03
C VAL A 405 -15.53 -14.36 -1.79
N GLU A 406 -16.79 -14.19 -1.37
CA GLU A 406 -17.96 -14.72 -2.08
C GLU A 406 -18.01 -14.22 -3.53
N ARG A 407 -17.83 -12.91 -3.74
CA ARG A 407 -17.83 -12.28 -5.08
C ARG A 407 -16.71 -12.77 -5.99
N LEU A 408 -15.58 -13.16 -5.42
CA LEU A 408 -14.41 -13.67 -6.14
C LEU A 408 -14.53 -15.17 -6.49
N GLY A 409 -15.65 -15.83 -6.18
CA GLY A 409 -15.88 -17.26 -6.45
C GLY A 409 -15.92 -18.13 -5.21
N GLY A 410 -15.79 -17.54 -4.02
CA GLY A 410 -15.92 -18.20 -2.74
C GLY A 410 -14.76 -19.13 -2.35
N THR A 411 -14.89 -19.73 -1.17
CA THR A 411 -13.87 -20.61 -0.57
C THR A 411 -13.57 -21.84 -1.44
N TRP A 412 -14.57 -22.36 -2.16
CA TRP A 412 -14.38 -23.50 -3.05
C TRP A 412 -13.39 -23.18 -4.18
N ALA A 413 -13.58 -22.06 -4.90
CA ALA A 413 -12.67 -21.67 -5.98
C ALA A 413 -11.26 -21.41 -5.45
N ALA A 414 -11.14 -20.76 -4.28
CA ALA A 414 -9.87 -20.53 -3.60
C ALA A 414 -9.12 -21.83 -3.27
N GLN A 415 -9.82 -22.85 -2.74
CA GLN A 415 -9.23 -24.15 -2.41
C GLN A 415 -8.79 -24.92 -3.66
N ILE A 416 -9.62 -24.93 -4.71
CA ILE A 416 -9.26 -25.58 -5.98
C ILE A 416 -8.05 -24.89 -6.61
N TRP A 417 -8.02 -23.56 -6.64
CA TRP A 417 -6.87 -22.80 -7.11
C TRP A 417 -5.60 -23.14 -6.32
N ALA A 418 -5.68 -23.16 -4.98
CA ALA A 418 -4.52 -23.47 -4.14
C ALA A 418 -3.99 -24.89 -4.39
N HIS A 419 -4.89 -25.85 -4.64
CA HIS A 419 -4.50 -27.21 -5.01
C HIS A 419 -3.86 -27.28 -6.40
N MET A 420 -4.42 -26.60 -7.40
CA MET A 420 -3.89 -26.55 -8.77
C MET A 420 -2.53 -25.84 -8.85
N TYR A 421 -2.33 -24.82 -8.02
CA TYR A 421 -1.14 -23.96 -8.03
C TYR A 421 -0.40 -23.99 -6.69
N ASP A 422 -0.18 -25.19 -6.14
CA ASP A 422 0.42 -25.41 -4.81
C ASP A 422 1.71 -24.60 -4.55
N THR A 423 2.61 -24.52 -5.54
CA THR A 423 3.85 -23.74 -5.39
C THR A 423 3.58 -22.24 -5.25
N ARG A 424 2.58 -21.71 -5.96
CA ARG A 424 2.17 -20.31 -5.83
C ARG A 424 1.45 -20.07 -4.51
N ALA A 425 0.58 -20.99 -4.09
CA ALA A 425 -0.07 -20.94 -2.78
C ALA A 425 0.97 -20.89 -1.65
N ARG A 426 1.96 -21.79 -1.65
CA ARG A 426 3.07 -21.75 -0.67
C ARG A 426 3.86 -20.44 -0.70
N ALA A 427 4.07 -19.84 -1.88
CA ALA A 427 4.71 -18.53 -1.98
C ALA A 427 3.84 -17.40 -1.41
N VAL A 428 2.51 -17.49 -1.56
CA VAL A 428 1.56 -16.58 -0.89
C VAL A 428 1.63 -16.75 0.62
N ASP A 429 1.64 -17.99 1.10
CA ASP A 429 1.69 -18.32 2.51
C ASP A 429 2.91 -17.72 3.19
N ALA A 430 4.09 -17.92 2.60
CA ALA A 430 5.35 -17.35 3.08
C ALA A 430 5.32 -15.81 3.13
N ARG A 431 4.61 -15.16 2.20
CA ARG A 431 4.48 -13.69 2.19
C ARG A 431 3.49 -13.17 3.25
N GLN A 432 2.46 -13.95 3.57
CA GLN A 432 1.45 -13.57 4.56
C GLN A 432 1.87 -13.92 6.00
N GLU A 433 2.70 -14.96 6.19
CA GLU A 433 3.13 -15.46 7.50
C GLU A 433 3.60 -14.38 8.49
N PRO A 434 4.44 -13.39 8.10
CA PRO A 434 4.88 -12.34 9.02
C PRO A 434 3.74 -11.47 9.58
N PHE A 435 2.61 -11.40 8.87
CA PHE A 435 1.42 -10.65 9.25
C PHE A 435 0.45 -11.52 10.05
N LEU A 436 0.34 -12.80 9.72
CA LEU A 436 -0.64 -13.69 10.33
C LEU A 436 -0.14 -14.30 11.66
N CYS A 437 1.17 -14.37 11.91
CA CYS A 437 1.73 -14.98 13.12
C CYS A 437 2.06 -13.99 14.25
N ALA A 438 1.65 -12.72 14.15
CA ALA A 438 2.02 -11.65 15.08
C ALA A 438 1.50 -11.81 16.54
N GLY A 439 0.76 -12.88 16.85
CA GLY A 439 0.27 -13.18 18.21
C GLY A 439 0.93 -14.37 18.90
N GLN A 440 2.01 -14.94 18.35
CA GLN A 440 2.67 -16.16 18.87
C GLN A 440 4.15 -15.98 19.26
N ARG A 441 4.68 -14.76 19.34
CA ARG A 441 6.07 -14.51 19.74
C ARG A 441 6.17 -13.63 20.97
#